data_AF-A0A540LWB4-F1
#
_entry.id   AF-A0A540LWB4-F1
#
_cell.length_a   1.000
_cell.length_b   1.000
_cell.length_c   1.000
_cell.angle_alpha   90.00
_cell.angle_beta   90.00
_cell.angle_gamma   90.00
#
_symmetry.space_group_name_H-M   'P 1'
#
loop_
_entity.id
_entity.type
_entity.pdbx_description
1 polymer ?
#
loop_
_entity_poly.entity_id
_entity_poly.type
_entity_poly.pdbx_seq_one_letter_code
_entity_poly.pdbx_strand_id
1 'polypeptide(L)'
;MSEAQRSALNALLFRTGDQSRDIVLVLATNRPGDLDSAITDRMDEVIEFPLPGEEERFKLLKLYLNKYLGDEGKSSKSGIFLKKKPQKIVIKDVSDDLIREAARKTEGFSGREIAKLMASVQAAVYGREDCVLDSQLFEEIVEYKVTEHHQRMKLAAEGGHPS
;
A
#
# COMPACT_ATOMS: atom_id res chain seq x y z
N MET A 1 28.79 5.13 11.96
CA MET A 1 27.92 4.37 12.89
C MET A 1 28.24 4.75 14.32
N SER A 2 27.21 4.93 15.14
CA SER A 2 27.33 5.04 16.61
C SER A 2 27.81 3.71 17.20
N GLU A 3 28.40 3.75 18.40
CA GLU A 3 28.79 2.55 19.16
C GLU A 3 27.58 1.62 19.41
N ALA A 4 26.42 2.20 19.72
CA ALA A 4 25.18 1.45 19.92
C ALA A 4 24.75 0.70 18.64
N GLN A 5 24.91 1.33 17.47
CA GLN A 5 24.62 0.70 16.18
C GLN A 5 25.58 -0.45 15.87
N ARG A 6 26.88 -0.26 16.14
CA ARG A 6 27.90 -1.31 16.00
C ARG A 6 27.64 -2.49 16.93
N SER A 7 27.27 -2.21 18.17
CA SER A 7 26.94 -3.24 19.16
C SER A 7 25.72 -4.06 18.72
N ALA A 8 24.65 -3.40 18.29
CA ALA A 8 23.45 -4.06 17.77
C ALA A 8 23.74 -4.91 16.52
N LEU A 9 24.55 -4.39 15.59
CA LEU A 9 24.98 -5.11 14.39
C LEU A 9 25.75 -6.39 14.75
N ASN A 10 26.75 -6.28 15.62
CA ASN A 10 27.54 -7.44 16.03
C ASN A 10 26.69 -8.50 16.74
N ALA A 11 25.72 -8.07 17.56
CA ALA A 11 24.78 -8.99 18.20
C ALA A 11 23.90 -9.73 17.18
N LEU A 12 23.46 -9.05 16.11
CA LEU A 12 22.70 -9.66 15.02
C LEU A 12 23.56 -10.69 14.26
N LEU A 13 24.78 -10.31 13.88
CA LEU A 13 25.70 -11.18 13.16
C LEU A 13 26.08 -12.43 13.96
N PHE A 14 26.28 -12.28 15.28
CA PHE A 14 26.55 -13.41 16.15
C PHE A 14 25.38 -14.41 16.19
N ARG A 15 24.15 -13.92 16.26
CA ARG A 15 22.94 -14.77 16.31
C ARG A 15 22.57 -15.39 14.96
N THR A 16 23.08 -14.84 13.87
CA THR A 16 22.84 -15.29 12.49
C THR A 16 24.05 -16.00 11.89
N GLY A 17 25.04 -16.35 12.71
CA GLY A 17 26.26 -17.04 12.27
C GLY A 17 26.03 -18.49 11.86
N ASP A 18 25.03 -19.15 12.46
CA ASP A 18 24.69 -20.56 12.22
C ASP A 18 23.30 -20.71 11.60
N GLN A 19 23.13 -21.73 10.76
CA GLN A 19 21.84 -22.08 10.18
C GLN A 19 20.85 -22.56 11.26
N SER A 20 19.62 -22.06 11.21
CA SER A 20 18.53 -22.49 12.08
C SER A 20 17.41 -23.15 11.28
N ARG A 21 16.79 -24.20 11.85
CA ARG A 21 15.57 -24.82 11.29
C ARG A 21 14.29 -24.26 11.89
N ASP A 22 14.41 -23.49 12.97
CA ASP A 22 13.28 -23.01 13.75
C ASP A 22 12.93 -21.54 13.47
N ILE A 23 13.84 -20.81 12.81
CA ILE A 23 13.73 -19.37 12.61
C ILE A 23 14.05 -19.02 11.16
N VAL A 24 13.22 -18.15 10.57
CA VAL A 24 13.47 -17.47 9.29
C VAL A 24 13.56 -15.98 9.57
N LEU A 25 14.64 -15.33 9.12
CA LEU A 25 14.82 -13.89 9.21
C LEU A 25 14.40 -13.24 7.89
N VAL A 26 13.44 -12.30 7.96
CA VAL A 26 13.00 -11.51 6.79
C VAL A 26 13.33 -10.05 7.03
N LEU A 27 14.10 -9.45 6.11
CA LEU A 27 14.43 -8.03 6.11
C LEU A 27 13.70 -7.32 4.97
N ALA A 28 13.26 -6.08 5.21
CA ALA A 28 12.65 -5.23 4.19
C ALA A 28 13.31 -3.85 4.20
N THR A 29 13.80 -3.39 3.06
CA THR A 29 14.42 -2.07 2.89
C THR A 29 14.07 -1.47 1.53
N ASN A 30 13.90 -0.15 1.48
CA ASN A 30 13.80 0.61 0.23
C ASN A 30 15.17 1.14 -0.23
N ARG A 31 16.23 0.89 0.55
CA ARG A 31 17.60 1.34 0.31
C ARG A 31 18.56 0.19 0.57
N PRO A 32 18.64 -0.80 -0.34
CA PRO A 32 19.53 -1.95 -0.16
C PRO A 32 21.00 -1.52 -0.06
N GLY A 33 21.41 -0.45 -0.73
CA GLY A 33 22.78 0.10 -0.65
C GLY A 33 23.16 0.71 0.70
N ASP A 34 22.19 0.99 1.58
CA ASP A 34 22.47 1.49 2.93
C ASP A 34 22.78 0.35 3.92
N LEU A 35 22.54 -0.91 3.54
CA LEU A 35 22.80 -2.07 4.38
C LEU A 35 24.30 -2.38 4.43
N ASP A 36 24.77 -2.74 5.63
CA ASP A 36 26.14 -3.22 5.84
C ASP A 36 26.36 -4.53 5.09
N SER A 37 27.53 -4.67 4.45
CA SER A 37 27.85 -5.84 3.63
C SER A 37 27.85 -7.15 4.43
N ALA A 38 28.15 -7.09 5.73
CA ALA A 38 28.09 -8.26 6.61
C ALA A 38 26.65 -8.73 6.86
N ILE A 39 25.64 -7.84 6.79
CA ILE A 39 24.24 -8.25 6.87
C ILE A 39 23.84 -8.93 5.57
N THR A 40 24.17 -8.34 4.42
CA THR A 40 23.79 -8.90 3.12
C THR A 40 24.42 -10.27 2.87
N ASP A 41 25.63 -10.51 3.37
CA ASP A 41 26.32 -11.82 3.31
C ASP A 41 25.58 -12.92 4.09
N ARG A 42 24.73 -12.55 5.06
CA ARG A 42 23.93 -13.50 5.86
C ARG A 42 22.54 -13.76 5.28
N MET A 43 22.17 -13.11 4.18
CA MET A 43 20.86 -13.29 3.54
C MET A 43 21.02 -14.16 2.31
N ASP A 44 20.44 -15.36 2.36
CA ASP A 44 20.53 -16.32 1.25
C ASP A 44 19.74 -15.86 0.01
N GLU A 45 18.59 -15.20 0.23
CA GLU A 45 17.65 -14.82 -0.82
C GLU A 45 17.34 -13.33 -0.77
N VAL A 46 17.36 -12.69 -1.93
CA VAL A 46 16.98 -11.28 -2.10
C VAL A 46 15.87 -11.20 -3.15
N ILE A 47 14.70 -10.72 -2.72
CA ILE A 47 13.53 -10.58 -3.59
C ILE A 47 13.24 -9.09 -3.77
N GLU A 48 13.32 -8.62 -5.01
CA GLU A 48 12.91 -7.28 -5.38
C GLU A 48 11.38 -7.22 -5.57
N PHE A 49 10.76 -6.22 -4.95
CA PHE A 49 9.34 -5.91 -5.12
C PHE A 49 9.20 -4.61 -5.91
N PRO A 50 9.06 -4.68 -7.25
CA PRO A 50 8.84 -3.48 -8.05
C PRO A 50 7.44 -2.89 -7.78
N LEU A 51 7.21 -1.70 -8.32
CA LEU A 51 5.86 -1.15 -8.38
C LEU A 51 4.94 -2.10 -9.18
N PRO A 52 3.66 -2.22 -8.79
CA PRO A 52 2.72 -3.12 -9.43
C PRO A 52 2.50 -2.76 -10.91
N GLY A 53 2.50 -3.77 -11.77
CA GLY A 53 2.06 -3.66 -13.16
C GLY A 53 0.55 -3.45 -13.25
N GLU A 54 0.04 -3.22 -14.45
CA GLU A 54 -1.38 -2.91 -14.67
C GLU A 54 -2.32 -3.99 -14.12
N GLU A 55 -2.03 -5.27 -14.37
CA GLU A 55 -2.82 -6.40 -13.88
C GLU A 55 -2.78 -6.54 -12.36
N GLU A 56 -1.61 -6.29 -11.73
CA GLU A 56 -1.51 -6.23 -10.27
C GLU A 56 -2.31 -5.06 -9.71
N ARG A 57 -2.28 -3.88 -10.35
CA ARG A 57 -3.07 -2.71 -9.94
C ARG A 57 -4.56 -2.99 -10.05
N PHE A 58 -5.02 -3.63 -11.11
CA PHE A 58 -6.41 -4.08 -11.25
C PHE A 58 -6.84 -5.00 -10.09
N LYS A 59 -6.02 -6.00 -9.77
CA LYS A 59 -6.27 -6.91 -8.62
C LYS A 59 -6.28 -6.17 -7.29
N LEU A 60 -5.35 -5.23 -7.08
CA LEU A 60 -5.27 -4.42 -5.86
C LEU A 60 -6.47 -3.48 -5.73
N LEU A 61 -6.92 -2.84 -6.81
CA LEU A 61 -8.11 -2.00 -6.83
C LEU A 61 -9.34 -2.81 -6.43
N LYS A 62 -9.57 -3.99 -7.02
CA LYS A 62 -10.68 -4.88 -6.63
C LYS A 62 -10.57 -5.36 -5.18
N LEU A 63 -9.37 -5.73 -4.74
CA LEU A 63 -9.13 -6.15 -3.36
C LEU A 63 -9.53 -5.06 -2.36
N TYR A 64 -9.08 -3.82 -2.59
CA TYR A 64 -9.34 -2.71 -1.67
C TYR A 64 -10.77 -2.16 -1.80
N LEU A 65 -11.38 -2.22 -2.99
CA LEU A 65 -12.80 -1.94 -3.18
C LEU A 65 -13.64 -2.88 -2.32
N ASN A 66 -13.39 -4.19 -2.42
CA ASN A 66 -14.09 -5.19 -1.61
C ASN A 66 -13.81 -5.02 -0.11
N LYS A 67 -12.56 -4.73 0.26
CA LYS A 67 -12.17 -4.56 1.67
C LYS A 67 -12.83 -3.34 2.33
N TYR A 68 -13.00 -2.24 1.61
CA TYR A 68 -13.49 -1.00 2.20
C TYR A 68 -14.98 -0.75 1.93
N LEU A 69 -15.51 -1.19 0.80
CA LEU A 69 -16.90 -0.96 0.42
C LEU A 69 -17.73 -2.25 0.38
N GLY A 70 -17.08 -3.40 0.21
CA GLY A 70 -17.74 -4.70 0.05
C GLY A 70 -18.00 -5.47 1.35
N ASP A 71 -17.64 -4.96 2.53
CA ASP A 71 -17.73 -5.79 3.74
C ASP A 71 -19.17 -5.92 4.27
N GLU A 72 -19.79 -7.02 3.88
CA GLU A 72 -20.70 -7.78 4.72
C GLU A 72 -19.94 -8.34 5.95
N GLY A 73 -19.69 -7.48 6.94
CA GLY A 73 -19.59 -7.89 8.34
C GLY A 73 -18.55 -8.94 8.72
N LYS A 74 -17.33 -8.92 8.17
CA LYS A 74 -16.17 -9.61 8.78
C LYS A 74 -15.30 -8.63 9.56
N SER A 75 -15.94 -7.82 10.41
CA SER A 75 -15.23 -7.24 11.54
C SER A 75 -14.83 -8.36 12.49
N SER A 76 -13.51 -8.55 12.64
CA SER A 76 -12.93 -9.30 13.74
C SER A 76 -13.66 -8.96 15.04
N LYS A 77 -14.24 -9.98 15.69
CA LYS A 77 -14.80 -9.91 17.03
C LYS A 77 -13.66 -9.58 18.01
N SER A 78 -13.35 -8.29 18.18
CA SER A 78 -12.50 -7.84 19.28
C SER A 78 -12.93 -6.44 19.71
N GLY A 79 -13.45 -6.35 20.93
CA GLY A 79 -13.69 -5.09 21.62
C GLY A 79 -15.16 -4.66 21.72
N ILE A 80 -15.75 -4.97 22.87
CA ILE A 80 -16.93 -4.31 23.45
C ILE A 80 -16.71 -2.79 23.39
N PHE A 81 -17.46 -2.04 22.57
CA PHE A 81 -17.88 -0.64 22.79
C PHE A 81 -18.87 -0.25 21.67
N LEU A 82 -19.99 0.38 22.04
CA LEU A 82 -21.05 0.86 21.15
C LEU A 82 -20.47 1.72 20.00
N LYS A 83 -20.29 1.14 18.81
CA LYS A 83 -20.15 1.90 17.58
C LYS A 83 -21.38 1.65 16.72
N LYS A 84 -22.14 2.72 16.44
CA LYS A 84 -23.17 2.74 15.39
C LYS A 84 -22.60 2.01 14.18
N LYS A 85 -23.31 0.98 13.69
CA LYS A 85 -22.92 0.34 12.43
C LYS A 85 -22.82 1.43 11.36
N PRO A 86 -21.70 1.54 10.64
CA PRO A 86 -21.61 2.50 9.54
C PRO A 86 -22.74 2.23 8.54
N GLN A 87 -23.24 3.29 7.89
CA GLN A 87 -24.27 3.16 6.86
C GLN A 87 -23.78 2.22 5.75
N LYS A 88 -24.66 1.34 5.27
CA LYS A 88 -24.31 0.38 4.23
C LYS A 88 -24.03 1.16 2.94
N ILE A 89 -22.83 1.00 2.40
CA ILE A 89 -22.46 1.55 1.10
C ILE A 89 -23.14 0.71 0.01
N VAL A 90 -23.71 1.37 -0.98
CA VAL A 90 -24.29 0.73 -2.17
C VAL A 90 -23.39 1.04 -3.36
N ILE A 91 -22.84 0.01 -3.99
CA ILE A 91 -22.07 0.15 -5.22
C ILE A 91 -23.02 0.00 -6.40
N LYS A 92 -23.12 1.05 -7.23
CA LYS A 92 -23.84 1.06 -8.51
C LYS A 92 -22.84 1.33 -9.63
N ASP A 93 -22.99 0.63 -10.75
CA ASP A 93 -22.29 0.95 -12.01
C ASP A 93 -20.75 0.92 -11.98
N VAL A 94 -20.11 0.31 -10.96
CA VAL A 94 -18.66 0.08 -10.97
C VAL A 94 -18.37 -1.27 -11.63
N SER A 95 -18.16 -1.24 -12.95
CA SER A 95 -17.84 -2.43 -13.75
C SER A 95 -16.35 -2.82 -13.67
N ASP A 96 -16.04 -4.06 -14.04
CA ASP A 96 -14.63 -4.49 -14.15
C ASP A 96 -13.86 -3.68 -15.20
N ASP A 97 -14.49 -3.26 -16.29
CA ASP A 97 -13.86 -2.42 -17.32
C ASP A 97 -13.49 -1.04 -16.77
N LEU A 98 -14.34 -0.47 -15.91
CA LEU A 98 -14.03 0.79 -15.23
C LEU A 98 -12.82 0.65 -14.30
N ILE A 99 -12.74 -0.47 -13.57
CA ILE A 99 -11.60 -0.75 -12.69
C ILE A 99 -10.33 -0.99 -13.50
N ARG A 100 -10.41 -1.64 -14.67
CA ARG A 100 -9.27 -1.77 -15.60
C ARG A 100 -8.78 -0.41 -16.09
N GLU A 101 -9.69 0.49 -16.46
CA GLU A 101 -9.30 1.83 -16.89
C GLU A 101 -8.63 2.61 -15.73
N ALA A 102 -9.14 2.49 -14.51
CA ALA A 102 -8.47 3.05 -13.33
C ALA A 102 -7.08 2.41 -13.10
N ALA A 103 -6.92 1.10 -13.35
CA ALA A 103 -5.62 0.43 -13.27
C ALA A 103 -4.61 0.99 -14.28
N ARG A 104 -5.05 1.30 -15.51
CA ARG A 104 -4.24 1.97 -16.53
C ARG A 104 -3.79 3.35 -16.07
N LYS A 105 -4.74 4.18 -15.59
CA LYS A 105 -4.47 5.54 -15.13
C LYS A 105 -3.57 5.63 -13.90
N THR A 106 -3.55 4.59 -13.05
CA THR A 106 -2.76 4.56 -11.80
C THR A 106 -1.35 4.03 -11.99
N GLU A 107 -0.78 4.16 -13.19
CA GLU A 107 0.63 3.82 -13.44
C GLU A 107 1.57 4.54 -12.46
N GLY A 108 2.57 3.81 -11.95
CA GLY A 108 3.52 4.32 -10.95
C GLY A 108 3.02 4.30 -9.50
N PHE A 109 1.76 3.92 -9.25
CA PHE A 109 1.24 3.85 -7.89
C PHE A 109 1.83 2.66 -7.13
N SER A 110 2.26 2.92 -5.89
CA SER A 110 2.55 1.85 -4.94
C SER A 110 1.27 1.20 -4.40
N GLY A 111 1.37 -0.03 -3.88
CA GLY A 111 0.22 -0.70 -3.23
C GLY A 111 -0.39 0.11 -2.08
N ARG A 112 0.42 0.91 -1.36
CA ARG A 112 -0.04 1.83 -0.32
C ARG A 112 -0.88 2.97 -0.90
N GLU A 113 -0.52 3.48 -2.07
CA GLU A 113 -1.27 4.56 -2.71
C GLU A 113 -2.61 4.07 -3.26
N ILE A 114 -2.66 2.88 -3.83
CA ILE A 114 -3.90 2.24 -4.27
C ILE A 114 -4.85 2.04 -3.07
N ALA A 115 -4.30 1.58 -1.94
CA ALA A 115 -5.07 1.47 -0.70
C ALA A 115 -5.60 2.84 -0.22
N LYS A 116 -4.80 3.91 -0.32
CA LYS A 116 -5.23 5.26 0.04
C LYS A 116 -6.29 5.81 -0.91
N LEU A 117 -6.15 5.56 -2.22
CA LEU A 117 -7.13 5.94 -3.22
C LEU A 117 -8.49 5.33 -2.87
N MET A 118 -8.54 4.03 -2.59
CA MET A 118 -9.80 3.36 -2.20
C MET A 118 -10.35 3.84 -0.87
N ALA A 119 -9.49 4.19 0.09
CA ALA A 119 -9.94 4.84 1.32
C ALA A 119 -10.56 6.23 1.06
N SER A 120 -10.03 6.99 0.08
CA SER A 120 -10.64 8.24 -0.37
C SER A 120 -11.98 8.02 -1.07
N VAL A 121 -12.12 6.94 -1.86
CA VAL A 121 -13.41 6.53 -2.43
C VAL A 121 -14.43 6.26 -1.31
N GLN A 122 -14.06 5.47 -0.32
CA GLN A 122 -14.93 5.18 0.83
C GLN A 122 -15.35 6.46 1.58
N ALA A 123 -14.39 7.36 1.85
CA ALA A 123 -14.66 8.61 2.55
C ALA A 123 -15.61 9.53 1.76
N ALA A 124 -15.43 9.62 0.43
CA ALA A 124 -16.31 10.41 -0.42
C ALA A 124 -17.73 9.85 -0.47
N VAL A 125 -17.88 8.52 -0.50
CA VAL A 125 -19.19 7.86 -0.44
C VAL A 125 -19.91 8.18 0.87
N TYR A 126 -19.22 8.11 2.02
CA TYR A 126 -19.82 8.54 3.30
C TYR A 126 -20.11 10.04 3.38
N GLY A 127 -19.51 10.84 2.51
CA GLY A 127 -19.81 12.26 2.36
C GLY A 127 -21.10 12.54 1.59
N ARG A 128 -21.66 11.54 0.89
CA ARG A 128 -22.94 11.65 0.18
C ARG A 128 -24.11 11.22 1.07
N GLU A 129 -25.24 11.89 0.91
CA GLU A 129 -26.47 11.59 1.66
C GLU A 129 -27.00 10.17 1.40
N ASP A 130 -26.79 9.66 0.19
CA ASP A 130 -27.29 8.36 -0.25
C ASP A 130 -26.31 7.19 -0.03
N CYS A 131 -25.07 7.47 0.36
CA CYS A 131 -24.00 6.47 0.51
C CYS A 131 -23.83 5.57 -0.72
N VAL A 132 -24.03 6.13 -1.93
CA VAL A 132 -23.87 5.41 -3.20
C VAL A 132 -22.51 5.73 -3.82
N LEU A 133 -21.79 4.68 -4.20
CA LEU A 133 -20.70 4.78 -5.16
C LEU A 133 -21.26 4.52 -6.56
N ASP A 134 -21.23 5.54 -7.42
CA ASP A 134 -21.49 5.42 -8.86
C ASP A 134 -20.18 5.51 -9.67
N SER A 135 -20.26 5.21 -10.97
CA SER A 135 -19.11 5.30 -11.88
C SER A 135 -18.50 6.70 -11.92
N GLN A 136 -19.34 7.74 -11.92
CA GLN A 136 -18.90 9.13 -11.98
C GLN A 136 -18.05 9.52 -10.76
N LEU A 137 -18.49 9.22 -9.54
CA LEU A 137 -17.73 9.49 -8.32
C LEU A 137 -16.41 8.73 -8.31
N PHE A 138 -16.45 7.47 -8.75
CA PHE A 138 -15.26 6.63 -8.81
C PHE A 138 -14.22 7.24 -9.76
N GLU A 139 -14.62 7.61 -10.97
CA GLU A 139 -13.75 8.26 -11.96
C GLU A 139 -13.19 9.59 -11.46
N GLU A 140 -14.01 10.44 -10.85
CA GLU A 140 -13.60 11.74 -10.31
C GLU A 140 -12.48 11.57 -9.27
N ILE A 141 -12.64 10.62 -8.35
CA ILE A 141 -11.66 10.38 -7.28
C ILE A 141 -10.37 9.77 -7.85
N VAL A 142 -10.48 8.86 -8.81
CA VAL A 142 -9.33 8.29 -9.51
C VAL A 142 -8.54 9.40 -10.20
N GLU A 143 -9.21 10.23 -10.99
CA GLU A 143 -8.58 11.33 -11.75
C GLU A 143 -7.91 12.34 -10.81
N TYR A 144 -8.58 12.69 -9.72
CA TYR A 144 -8.00 13.56 -8.69
C TYR A 144 -6.72 12.95 -8.10
N LYS A 145 -6.75 11.67 -7.71
CA LYS A 145 -5.59 11.00 -7.11
C LYS A 145 -4.44 10.77 -8.09
N VAL A 146 -4.73 10.52 -9.36
CA VAL A 146 -3.73 10.44 -10.44
C VAL A 146 -3.06 11.79 -10.64
N THR A 147 -3.85 12.87 -10.69
CA THR A 147 -3.32 14.24 -10.77
C THR A 147 -2.41 14.56 -9.58
N GLU A 148 -2.85 14.28 -8.35
CA GLU A 148 -2.04 14.47 -7.14
C GLU A 148 -0.72 13.68 -7.18
N HIS A 149 -0.76 12.43 -7.66
CA HIS A 149 0.42 11.59 -7.80
C HIS A 149 1.44 12.21 -8.77
N HIS A 150 1.01 12.60 -9.97
CA HIS A 150 1.87 13.25 -10.96
C HIS A 150 2.49 14.55 -10.42
N GLN A 151 1.70 15.37 -9.73
CA GLN A 151 2.21 16.59 -9.12
C GLN A 151 3.28 16.31 -8.07
N ARG A 152 3.07 15.30 -7.20
CA ARG A 152 4.06 14.90 -6.19
C ARG A 152 5.34 14.38 -6.84
N MET A 153 5.24 13.60 -7.91
CA MET A 153 6.39 13.10 -8.66
C MET A 153 7.19 14.24 -9.29
N LYS A 154 6.52 15.23 -9.90
CA LYS A 154 7.17 16.42 -10.46
C LYS A 154 7.93 17.21 -9.39
N LEU A 155 7.30 17.49 -8.26
CA LEU A 155 7.94 18.20 -7.14
C LEU A 155 9.14 17.43 -6.57
N ALA A 156 9.05 16.10 -6.48
CA ALA A 156 10.16 15.26 -6.02
C ALA A 156 11.34 15.27 -7.00
N ALA A 157 11.08 15.33 -8.31
CA ALA A 157 12.11 15.45 -9.34
C ALA A 157 12.79 16.83 -9.32
N GLU A 158 12.03 17.90 -9.10
CA GLU A 158 12.53 19.28 -9.06
C GLU A 158 13.31 19.58 -7.76
N GLY A 159 12.93 18.99 -6.63
CA GLY A 159 13.61 19.14 -5.34
C GLY A 159 14.91 18.33 -5.17
N GLY A 160 15.36 17.63 -6.21
CA GLY A 160 16.49 16.68 -6.18
C GLY A 160 17.89 17.24 -6.47
N HIS A 161 18.07 18.56 -6.61
CA HIS A 161 19.40 19.18 -6.68
C HIS A 161 19.80 19.78 -5.32
N PRO A 162 20.53 19.05 -4.47
CA PRO A 162 21.31 19.72 -3.43
C PRO A 162 22.49 20.42 -4.10
N SER A 163 22.56 21.75 -3.93
CA SER A 163 23.78 22.53 -4.14
C SER A 163 24.91 22.09 -3.22
#